data_AF-A0A7S1CL14-F1
#
_entry.id   AF-A0A7S1CL14-F1
#
_cell.length_a   1.000
_cell.length_b   1.000
_cell.length_c   1.000
_cell.angle_alpha   90.00
_cell.angle_beta   90.00
_cell.angle_gamma   90.00
#
_symmetry.space_group_name_H-M   'P 1'
#
loop_
_entity.id
_entity.type
_entity.pdbx_description
1 polymer ?
#
loop_
_entity_poly.entity_id
_entity_poly.type
_entity_poly.pdbx_seq_one_letter_code
_entity_poly.pdbx_strand_id
1 'polypeptide(L)'
;WRGGGSGGGGGGGASEASAAMSALLSIDEQEYLYEVVGLLVGAPWMPVAERAAFLEEAVLPLLDKLREGLRRVAHMPADATEGASEWTVRVLGAIGHLTKGVKGTADDALGDLLESVMDAAMAATTTLPGQPSVRSKVYFLFHRMVECMAPERLVPLLQPSLPIFLEHSTLGSLPDFLSLVGRCLSYLGTAMAPIVEAQIVSIIQRVFDLMPSADAHERSDDAQDRLLLQKAYFGFIGYVPLYGLAGVLLTDGVAPYLQEVLETVATGAVTVPDASVRKACFVTLRYFADWWLPPGKAGDATADVSVTPPLEGDTLAAYLAFVFERAAPAIFETALTPEFSLTDAQCVGVVTEACALQALLASRLDGGDGRPDFLAHVVGELLPRLGAPPEEAARYGDGVRAHLGSPRQLKAGYIELAKGLRGVAGLPP
;
A
#
# COMPACT_ATOMS: atom_id res chain seq x y z
N TRP A 1 -10.89 11.66 32.51
CA TRP A 1 -11.04 10.71 33.62
C TRP A 1 -10.73 11.43 34.92
N ARG A 2 -11.73 11.73 35.78
CA ARG A 2 -11.46 12.36 37.08
C ARG A 2 -11.41 11.28 38.15
N GLY A 3 -10.20 10.99 38.63
CA GLY A 3 -10.01 10.38 39.94
C GLY A 3 -10.48 11.37 41.01
N GLY A 4 -11.34 10.91 41.90
CA GLY A 4 -11.88 11.71 42.99
C GLY A 4 -10.79 12.16 43.94
N GLY A 5 -10.63 13.47 44.05
CA GLY A 5 -9.88 14.14 45.11
C GLY A 5 -10.64 15.41 45.46
N SER A 6 -11.32 15.39 46.59
CA SER A 6 -12.05 16.53 47.16
C SER A 6 -11.07 17.63 47.59
N GLY A 7 -11.16 18.81 46.98
CA GLY A 7 -10.49 20.03 47.42
C GLY A 7 -11.09 21.21 46.67
N GLY A 8 -11.86 22.04 47.37
CA GLY A 8 -12.79 23.00 46.77
C GLY A 8 -12.19 24.32 46.26
N GLY A 9 -13.00 24.98 45.43
CA GLY A 9 -13.13 26.44 45.41
C GLY A 9 -12.63 27.17 44.16
N GLY A 10 -13.58 27.64 43.33
CA GLY A 10 -13.39 28.87 42.54
C GLY A 10 -13.06 28.72 41.06
N GLY A 11 -13.91 28.06 40.25
CA GLY A 11 -13.78 28.05 38.78
C GLY A 11 -14.93 27.38 38.02
N GLY A 12 -16.14 27.35 38.61
CA GLY A 12 -17.22 26.44 38.22
C GLY A 12 -17.89 26.70 36.87
N GLY A 13 -18.00 27.96 36.42
CA GLY A 13 -18.87 28.30 35.28
C GLY A 13 -18.47 27.69 33.93
N ALA A 14 -17.19 27.75 33.57
CA ALA A 14 -16.71 27.17 32.30
C ALA A 14 -16.55 25.63 32.37
N SER A 15 -16.22 25.10 33.55
CA SER A 15 -16.06 23.66 33.78
C SER A 15 -17.40 22.92 33.80
N GLU A 16 -18.45 23.52 34.33
CA GLU A 16 -19.80 22.94 34.36
C GLU A 16 -20.47 23.03 32.98
N ALA A 17 -20.29 24.13 32.24
CA ALA A 17 -20.76 24.25 30.86
C ALA A 17 -20.06 23.24 29.92
N SER A 18 -18.75 23.06 30.04
CA SER A 18 -17.99 22.06 29.27
C SER A 18 -18.41 20.62 29.62
N ALA A 19 -18.67 20.32 30.90
CA ALA A 19 -19.15 19.02 31.33
C ALA A 19 -20.60 18.75 30.89
N ALA A 20 -21.47 19.76 30.92
CA ALA A 20 -22.86 19.67 30.45
C ALA A 20 -22.96 19.54 28.92
N MET A 21 -22.11 20.24 28.17
CA MET A 21 -22.05 20.15 26.71
C MET A 21 -21.50 18.79 26.24
N SER A 22 -20.53 18.23 26.97
CA SER A 22 -20.04 16.86 26.77
C SER A 22 -21.07 15.77 27.10
N ALA A 23 -22.15 16.10 27.80
CA ALA A 23 -23.27 15.19 28.10
C ALA A 23 -24.43 15.29 27.09
N LEU A 24 -24.43 16.31 26.22
CA LEU A 24 -25.47 16.56 25.22
C LEU A 24 -25.10 16.14 23.79
N LEU A 25 -23.79 16.08 23.48
CA LEU A 25 -23.28 15.70 22.17
C LEU A 25 -22.71 14.28 22.18
N SER A 26 -23.06 13.49 21.17
CA SER A 26 -22.42 12.21 20.88
C SER A 26 -20.92 12.39 20.59
N ILE A 27 -20.16 11.30 20.64
CA ILE A 27 -18.71 11.35 20.38
C ILE A 27 -18.42 11.87 18.97
N ASP A 28 -19.20 11.42 17.98
CA ASP A 28 -19.05 11.84 16.59
C ASP A 28 -19.37 13.33 16.41
N GLU A 29 -20.41 13.83 17.09
CA GLU A 29 -20.76 15.26 17.09
C GLU A 29 -19.66 16.14 17.71
N GLN A 30 -18.96 15.63 18.73
CA GLN A 30 -17.80 16.32 19.30
C GLN A 30 -16.63 16.36 18.31
N GLU A 31 -16.36 15.27 17.59
CA GLU A 31 -15.32 15.24 16.54
C GLU A 31 -15.62 16.24 15.42
N TYR A 32 -16.88 16.35 14.98
CA TYR A 32 -17.29 17.36 13.99
C TYR A 32 -17.09 18.80 14.48
N LEU A 33 -17.30 19.08 15.77
CA LEU A 33 -17.05 20.41 16.31
C LEU A 33 -15.57 20.78 16.21
N TYR A 34 -14.67 19.86 16.57
CA TYR A 34 -13.23 20.07 16.42
C TYR A 34 -12.83 20.23 14.95
N GLU A 35 -13.48 19.50 14.03
CA GLU A 35 -13.25 19.68 12.59
C GLU A 35 -13.70 21.06 12.12
N VAL A 36 -14.87 21.54 12.53
CA VAL A 36 -15.35 22.88 12.19
C VAL A 36 -14.38 23.94 12.70
N VAL A 37 -13.91 23.82 13.95
CA VAL A 37 -12.90 24.72 14.51
C VAL A 37 -11.61 24.68 13.67
N GLY A 38 -11.10 23.48 13.36
CA GLY A 38 -9.93 23.31 12.51
C GLY A 38 -10.11 23.99 11.15
N LEU A 39 -11.24 23.76 10.47
CA LEU A 39 -11.54 24.36 9.17
C LEU A 39 -11.68 25.88 9.22
N LEU A 40 -12.25 26.44 10.30
CA LEU A 40 -12.35 27.88 10.51
C LEU A 40 -10.98 28.53 10.72
N VAL A 41 -10.14 27.91 11.56
CA VAL A 41 -8.75 28.36 11.77
C VAL A 41 -7.93 28.21 10.50
N GLY A 42 -8.18 27.16 9.72
CA GLY A 42 -7.53 26.89 8.44
C GLY A 42 -8.00 27.75 7.26
N ALA A 43 -8.93 28.67 7.47
CA ALA A 43 -9.62 29.33 6.37
C ALA A 43 -8.72 30.33 5.61
N PRO A 44 -8.85 30.44 4.27
CA PRO A 44 -7.97 31.29 3.46
C PRO A 44 -7.99 32.78 3.81
N TRP A 45 -9.07 33.26 4.46
CA TRP A 45 -9.24 34.66 4.84
C TRP A 45 -8.38 35.08 6.04
N MET A 46 -7.88 34.12 6.82
CA MET A 46 -7.06 34.40 8.01
C MET A 46 -5.56 34.41 7.66
N PRO A 47 -4.76 35.39 8.14
CA PRO A 47 -3.31 35.43 7.93
C PRO A 47 -2.59 34.18 8.44
N VAL A 48 -1.55 33.72 7.75
CA VAL A 48 -0.81 32.47 8.07
C VAL A 48 -0.39 32.42 9.55
N ALA A 49 0.21 33.50 10.06
CA ALA A 49 0.68 33.57 11.45
C ALA A 49 -0.46 33.46 12.48
N GLU A 50 -1.62 34.06 12.19
CA GLU A 50 -2.81 33.95 13.04
C GLU A 50 -3.37 32.53 13.00
N ARG A 51 -3.38 31.88 11.83
CA ARG A 51 -3.80 30.47 11.70
C ARG A 51 -2.94 29.54 12.56
N ALA A 52 -1.62 29.71 12.51
CA ALA A 52 -0.69 28.93 13.32
C ALA A 52 -0.93 29.16 14.82
N ALA A 53 -1.04 30.42 15.26
CA ALA A 53 -1.27 30.76 16.66
C ALA A 53 -2.59 30.20 17.22
N PHE A 54 -3.70 30.34 16.49
CA PHE A 54 -4.99 29.81 16.94
C PHE A 54 -5.02 28.28 16.96
N LEU A 55 -4.37 27.64 15.99
CA LEU A 55 -4.28 26.18 15.97
C LEU A 55 -3.43 25.68 17.15
N GLU A 56 -2.32 26.34 17.44
CA GLU A 56 -1.48 26.07 18.61
C GLU A 56 -2.28 26.22 19.91
N GLU A 57 -3.01 27.34 20.08
CA GLU A 57 -3.86 27.58 21.24
C GLU A 57 -4.97 26.53 21.41
N ALA A 58 -5.50 25.99 20.31
CA ALA A 58 -6.49 24.92 20.33
C ALA A 58 -5.89 23.53 20.63
N VAL A 59 -4.70 23.23 20.11
CA VAL A 59 -4.07 21.90 20.18
C VAL A 59 -3.30 21.70 21.49
N LEU A 60 -2.52 22.70 21.94
CA LEU A 60 -1.65 22.55 23.11
C LEU A 60 -2.38 22.08 24.39
N PRO A 61 -3.56 22.63 24.75
CA PRO A 61 -4.27 22.18 25.94
C PRO A 61 -4.73 20.72 25.87
N LEU A 62 -5.02 20.21 24.67
CA LEU A 62 -5.37 18.80 24.46
C LEU A 62 -4.13 17.93 24.53
N LEU A 63 -3.03 18.39 23.94
CA LEU A 63 -1.75 17.69 23.92
C LEU A 63 -1.16 17.54 25.33
N ASP A 64 -1.20 18.59 26.15
CA ASP A 64 -0.72 18.54 27.54
C ASP A 64 -1.57 17.60 28.39
N LYS A 65 -2.89 17.64 28.21
CA LYS A 65 -3.80 16.68 28.86
C LYS A 65 -3.47 15.26 28.45
N LEU A 66 -3.25 15.00 27.15
CA LEU A 66 -2.87 13.69 26.63
C LEU A 66 -1.59 13.19 27.30
N ARG A 67 -0.52 13.98 27.28
CA ARG A 67 0.78 13.63 27.88
C ARG A 67 0.63 13.30 29.38
N GLU A 68 -0.11 14.11 30.12
CA GLU A 68 -0.35 13.87 31.54
C GLU A 68 -1.21 12.62 31.78
N GLY A 69 -2.23 12.39 30.95
CA GLY A 69 -3.05 11.18 31.00
C GLY A 69 -2.22 9.92 30.76
N LEU A 70 -1.39 9.91 29.72
CA LEU A 70 -0.53 8.77 29.38
C LEU A 70 0.44 8.42 30.51
N ARG A 71 1.04 9.42 31.19
CA ARG A 71 1.90 9.17 32.37
C ARG A 71 1.17 8.43 33.48
N ARG A 72 -0.12 8.72 33.70
CA ARG A 72 -0.94 8.03 34.71
C ARG A 72 -1.25 6.60 34.28
N VAL A 73 -1.58 6.42 33.01
CA VAL A 73 -1.94 5.12 32.41
C VAL A 73 -0.75 4.16 32.39
N ALA A 74 0.48 4.67 32.20
CA ALA A 74 1.70 3.87 32.19
C ALA A 74 1.95 3.08 33.49
N HIS A 75 1.31 3.47 34.60
CA HIS A 75 1.40 2.78 35.89
C HIS A 75 0.17 1.94 36.22
N MET A 76 -0.81 1.85 35.32
CA MET A 76 -2.04 1.08 35.53
C MET A 76 -1.85 -0.38 35.09
N PRO A 77 -2.52 -1.33 35.75
CA PRO A 77 -2.67 -2.70 35.26
C PRO A 77 -3.33 -2.72 33.87
N ALA A 78 -2.90 -3.63 32.99
CA ALA A 78 -3.37 -3.70 31.60
C ALA A 78 -4.89 -3.88 31.46
N ASP A 79 -5.49 -4.63 32.38
CA ASP A 79 -6.94 -4.89 32.49
C ASP A 79 -7.75 -3.68 32.98
N ALA A 80 -7.10 -2.63 33.49
CA ALA A 80 -7.73 -1.39 33.93
C ALA A 80 -7.62 -0.25 32.90
N THR A 81 -7.19 -0.53 31.66
CA THR A 81 -6.88 0.50 30.67
C THR A 81 -8.02 0.87 29.72
N GLU A 82 -9.19 0.22 29.80
CA GLU A 82 -10.30 0.43 28.85
C GLU A 82 -10.77 1.89 28.81
N GLY A 83 -11.17 2.46 29.95
CA GLY A 83 -11.61 3.86 30.02
C GLY A 83 -10.50 4.87 29.70
N ALA A 84 -9.24 4.50 29.91
CA ALA A 84 -8.09 5.30 29.49
C ALA A 84 -7.90 5.27 27.96
N SER A 85 -8.14 4.12 27.34
CA SER A 85 -8.06 3.93 25.89
C SER A 85 -9.13 4.73 25.17
N GLU A 86 -10.39 4.64 25.61
CA GLU A 86 -11.50 5.44 25.06
C GLU A 86 -11.25 6.95 25.19
N TRP A 87 -10.72 7.39 26.33
CA TRP A 87 -10.36 8.80 26.52
C TRP A 87 -9.21 9.21 25.59
N THR A 88 -8.17 8.37 25.46
CA THR A 88 -7.03 8.62 24.56
C THR A 88 -7.48 8.73 23.11
N VAL A 89 -8.35 7.83 22.65
CA VAL A 89 -8.97 7.85 21.32
C VAL A 89 -9.70 9.17 21.06
N ARG A 90 -10.49 9.65 22.03
CA ARG A 90 -11.21 10.93 21.89
C ARG A 90 -10.26 12.12 21.79
N VAL A 91 -9.20 12.16 22.59
CA VAL A 91 -8.25 13.28 22.57
C VAL A 91 -7.44 13.28 21.29
N LEU A 92 -6.94 12.12 20.84
CA LEU A 92 -6.25 11.99 19.56
C LEU A 92 -7.18 12.33 18.38
N GLY A 93 -8.44 11.90 18.45
CA GLY A 93 -9.47 12.23 17.47
C GLY A 93 -9.71 13.74 17.38
N ALA A 94 -9.86 14.42 18.52
CA ALA A 94 -10.02 15.87 18.57
C ALA A 94 -8.81 16.60 17.97
N ILE A 95 -7.59 16.22 18.36
CA ILE A 95 -6.36 16.81 17.82
C ILE A 95 -6.29 16.60 16.29
N GLY A 96 -6.52 15.38 15.80
CA GLY A 96 -6.45 15.11 14.37
C GLY A 96 -7.55 15.80 13.55
N HIS A 97 -8.72 16.07 14.13
CA HIS A 97 -9.74 16.88 13.47
C HIS A 97 -9.37 18.37 13.43
N LEU A 98 -8.73 18.90 14.48
CA LEU A 98 -8.18 20.27 14.45
C LEU A 98 -7.12 20.43 13.35
N THR A 99 -6.24 19.42 13.16
CA THR A 99 -5.20 19.48 12.12
C THR A 99 -5.73 19.42 10.68
N LYS A 100 -7.02 19.10 10.45
CA LYS A 100 -7.65 19.26 9.12
C LYS A 100 -7.69 20.72 8.65
N GLY A 101 -7.52 21.67 9.58
CA GLY A 101 -7.32 23.09 9.31
C GLY A 101 -6.00 23.41 8.60
N VAL A 102 -4.99 22.56 8.72
CA VAL A 102 -3.71 22.79 8.06
C VAL A 102 -3.84 22.47 6.59
N LYS A 103 -3.95 23.53 5.76
CA LYS A 103 -4.02 23.42 4.31
C LYS A 103 -2.64 23.64 3.71
N GLY A 104 -2.17 22.65 2.95
CA GLY A 104 -0.82 22.67 2.37
C GLY A 104 0.26 22.32 3.39
N THR A 105 1.51 22.52 3.01
CA THR A 105 2.67 22.24 3.86
C THR A 105 2.77 23.26 5.00
N ALA A 106 2.83 22.77 6.22
CA ALA A 106 3.03 23.54 7.44
C ALA A 106 4.37 24.31 7.38
N ASP A 107 4.36 25.53 7.92
CA ASP A 107 5.61 26.25 8.19
C ASP A 107 6.36 25.64 9.39
N ASP A 108 7.52 26.19 9.72
CA ASP A 108 8.39 25.61 10.75
C ASP A 108 7.70 25.53 12.11
N ALA A 109 7.05 26.61 12.55
CA ALA A 109 6.36 26.67 13.84
C ALA A 109 5.21 25.66 13.93
N LEU A 110 4.39 25.58 12.89
CA LEU A 110 3.29 24.62 12.87
C LEU A 110 3.80 23.18 12.74
N GLY A 111 4.86 22.94 11.98
CA GLY A 111 5.43 21.60 11.92
C GLY A 111 6.05 21.17 13.27
N ASP A 112 6.60 22.08 14.08
CA ASP A 112 7.10 21.75 15.43
C ASP A 112 5.97 21.28 16.35
N LEU A 113 4.81 21.95 16.24
CA LEU A 113 3.58 21.54 16.90
C LEU A 113 3.10 20.16 16.41
N LEU A 114 3.14 19.91 15.09
CA LEU A 114 2.73 18.63 14.51
C LEU A 114 3.66 17.49 14.93
N GLU A 115 4.97 17.70 14.97
CA GLU A 115 5.94 16.75 15.52
C GLU A 115 5.64 16.45 16.99
N SER A 116 5.39 17.49 17.80
CA SER A 116 4.98 17.35 19.20
C SER A 116 3.69 16.54 19.38
N VAL A 117 2.74 16.67 18.44
CA VAL A 117 1.51 15.86 18.39
C VAL A 117 1.85 14.41 18.07
N MET A 118 2.72 14.16 17.09
CA MET A 118 3.12 12.81 16.70
C MET A 118 3.90 12.09 17.79
N ASP A 119 4.77 12.79 18.52
CA ASP A 119 5.46 12.23 19.70
C ASP A 119 4.47 11.72 20.75
N ALA A 120 3.44 12.52 21.06
CA ALA A 120 2.43 12.12 22.03
C ALA A 120 1.53 10.99 21.50
N ALA A 121 1.22 10.99 20.20
CA ALA A 121 0.47 9.92 19.55
C ALA A 121 1.23 8.59 19.55
N MET A 122 2.53 8.62 19.31
CA MET A 122 3.40 7.44 19.39
C MET A 122 3.56 6.96 20.84
N ALA A 123 3.72 7.87 21.79
CA ALA A 123 3.69 7.53 23.22
C ALA A 123 2.37 6.85 23.64
N ALA A 124 1.24 7.24 23.04
CA ALA A 124 -0.04 6.59 23.29
C ALA A 124 -0.04 5.13 22.82
N THR A 125 0.55 4.86 21.65
CA THR A 125 0.64 3.49 21.10
C THR A 125 1.56 2.60 21.93
N THR A 126 2.69 3.13 22.42
CA THR A 126 3.61 2.36 23.28
C THR A 126 3.07 2.15 24.70
N THR A 127 2.27 3.09 25.21
CA THR A 127 1.62 2.96 26.53
C THR A 127 0.41 2.03 26.47
N LEU A 128 -0.29 1.97 25.34
CA LEU A 128 -1.51 1.18 25.12
C LEU A 128 -1.37 0.25 23.89
N PRO A 129 -0.36 -0.64 23.84
CA PRO A 129 -0.03 -1.41 22.64
C PRO A 129 -1.14 -2.38 22.21
N GLY A 130 -1.90 -2.90 23.18
CA GLY A 130 -3.00 -3.84 22.96
C GLY A 130 -4.30 -3.22 22.46
N GLN A 131 -4.35 -1.91 22.16
CA GLN A 131 -5.60 -1.19 21.87
C GLN A 131 -5.69 -0.76 20.39
N PRO A 132 -6.42 -1.51 19.54
CA PRO A 132 -6.50 -1.21 18.10
C PRO A 132 -7.11 0.15 17.78
N SER A 133 -8.06 0.61 18.60
CA SER A 133 -8.72 1.91 18.43
C SER A 133 -7.75 3.09 18.61
N VAL A 134 -6.79 2.97 19.53
CA VAL A 134 -5.71 3.95 19.71
C VAL A 134 -4.84 3.97 18.45
N ARG A 135 -4.36 2.81 17.99
CA ARG A 135 -3.55 2.71 16.76
C ARG A 135 -4.26 3.29 15.54
N SER A 136 -5.55 3.02 15.38
CA SER A 136 -6.36 3.57 14.28
C SER A 136 -6.37 5.10 14.27
N LYS A 137 -6.48 5.76 15.45
CA LYS A 137 -6.37 7.23 15.54
C LYS A 137 -4.95 7.73 15.25
N VAL A 138 -3.91 6.97 15.56
CA VAL A 138 -2.53 7.32 15.19
C VAL A 138 -2.30 7.17 13.68
N TYR A 139 -2.86 6.13 13.03
CA TYR A 139 -2.85 6.03 11.56
C TYR A 139 -3.54 7.20 10.90
N PHE A 140 -4.71 7.60 11.42
CA PHE A 140 -5.40 8.80 10.98
C PHE A 140 -4.51 10.05 11.07
N LEU A 141 -3.77 10.23 12.16
CA LEU A 141 -2.82 11.34 12.31
C LEU A 141 -1.67 11.24 11.31
N PHE A 142 -1.07 10.06 11.07
CA PHE A 142 -0.04 9.91 10.04
C PHE A 142 -0.57 10.23 8.63
N HIS A 143 -1.79 9.79 8.28
CA HIS A 143 -2.43 10.20 7.04
C HIS A 143 -2.61 11.72 6.95
N ARG A 144 -2.95 12.37 8.06
CA ARG A 144 -2.97 13.84 8.13
C ARG A 144 -1.58 14.43 7.88
N MET A 145 -0.53 13.91 8.52
CA MET A 145 0.83 14.43 8.37
C MET A 145 1.33 14.30 6.94
N VAL A 146 0.98 13.23 6.21
CA VAL A 146 1.30 13.09 4.77
C VAL A 146 0.72 14.24 3.94
N GLU A 147 -0.39 14.83 4.37
CA GLU A 147 -1.02 15.93 3.64
C GLU A 147 -0.50 17.32 4.02
N CYS A 148 0.12 17.48 5.19
CA CYS A 148 0.50 18.79 5.71
C CYS A 148 1.94 18.94 6.20
N MET A 149 2.75 17.89 6.25
CA MET A 149 4.17 17.99 6.65
C MET A 149 5.10 17.89 5.43
N ALA A 150 6.21 18.62 5.48
CA ALA A 150 7.27 18.47 4.48
C ALA A 150 7.94 17.08 4.59
N PRO A 151 8.40 16.48 3.48
CA PRO A 151 9.04 15.17 3.47
C PRO A 151 10.18 15.01 4.50
N GLU A 152 11.01 16.04 4.64
CA GLU A 152 12.21 16.04 5.49
C GLU A 152 11.87 15.92 6.98
N ARG A 153 10.66 16.38 7.36
CA ARG A 153 10.13 16.30 8.73
C ARG A 153 9.35 15.01 8.97
N LEU A 154 8.70 14.48 7.94
CA LEU A 154 7.87 13.28 8.06
C LEU A 154 8.71 11.99 8.12
N VAL A 155 9.79 11.89 7.35
CA VAL A 155 10.65 10.69 7.31
C VAL A 155 11.20 10.32 8.71
N PRO A 156 11.77 11.25 9.50
CA PRO A 156 12.23 10.96 10.86
C PRO A 156 11.13 10.45 11.80
N LEU A 157 9.87 10.84 11.59
CA LEU A 157 8.73 10.36 12.37
C LEU A 157 8.32 8.94 11.97
N LEU A 158 8.38 8.61 10.68
CA LEU A 158 7.99 7.29 10.17
C LEU A 158 8.95 6.19 10.60
N GLN A 159 10.26 6.44 10.52
CA GLN A 159 11.30 5.43 10.75
C GLN A 159 11.17 4.68 12.10
N PRO A 160 11.00 5.34 13.27
CA PRO A 160 10.80 4.64 14.54
C PRO A 160 9.36 4.12 14.72
N SER A 161 8.39 4.61 13.95
CA SER A 161 6.96 4.32 14.16
C SER A 161 6.49 3.06 13.45
N LEU A 162 6.95 2.81 12.22
CA LEU A 162 6.52 1.64 11.45
C LEU A 162 6.83 0.29 12.13
N PRO A 163 8.00 0.07 12.76
CA PRO A 163 8.26 -1.18 13.48
C PRO A 163 7.23 -1.44 14.60
N ILE A 164 6.87 -0.40 15.37
CA ILE A 164 5.89 -0.48 16.47
C ILE A 164 4.50 -0.86 15.93
N PHE A 165 4.10 -0.25 14.81
CA PHE A 165 2.82 -0.58 14.18
C PHE A 165 2.79 -2.00 13.63
N LEU A 166 3.90 -2.45 13.05
CA LEU A 166 4.02 -3.79 12.50
C LEU A 166 3.96 -4.85 13.61
N GLU A 167 4.68 -4.65 14.72
CA GLU A 167 4.71 -5.56 15.87
C GLU A 167 3.31 -5.81 16.44
N HIS A 168 2.53 -4.75 16.60
CA HIS A 168 1.18 -4.82 17.19
C HIS A 168 0.04 -4.94 16.15
N SER A 169 0.38 -5.15 14.88
CA SER A 169 -0.62 -5.34 13.82
C SER A 169 -1.43 -6.62 14.05
N THR A 170 -2.73 -6.57 13.79
CA THR A 170 -3.62 -7.74 13.76
C THR A 170 -4.10 -7.97 12.33
N LEU A 171 -4.74 -9.11 12.06
CA LEU A 171 -5.35 -9.38 10.75
C LEU A 171 -6.26 -8.24 10.28
N GLY A 172 -7.05 -7.67 11.19
CA GLY A 172 -7.93 -6.54 10.88
C GLY A 172 -7.22 -5.19 10.69
N SER A 173 -6.05 -4.96 11.31
CA SER A 173 -5.36 -3.66 11.24
C SER A 173 -4.17 -3.62 10.27
N LEU A 174 -3.71 -4.78 9.80
CA LEU A 174 -2.59 -4.87 8.88
C LEU A 174 -2.90 -4.27 7.49
N PRO A 175 -4.10 -4.44 6.91
CA PRO A 175 -4.47 -3.75 5.67
C PRO A 175 -4.38 -2.22 5.78
N ASP A 176 -4.84 -1.64 6.90
CA ASP A 176 -4.75 -0.20 7.15
C ASP A 176 -3.29 0.28 7.25
N PHE A 177 -2.45 -0.51 7.92
CA PHE A 177 -1.01 -0.23 7.99
C PHE A 177 -0.36 -0.23 6.60
N LEU A 178 -0.63 -1.25 5.78
CA LEU A 178 -0.09 -1.32 4.42
C LEU A 178 -0.61 -0.19 3.52
N SER A 179 -1.86 0.22 3.71
CA SER A 179 -2.45 1.39 3.04
C SER A 179 -1.73 2.68 3.44
N LEU A 180 -1.41 2.86 4.73
CA LEU A 180 -0.62 3.99 5.21
C LEU A 180 0.78 3.99 4.59
N VAL A 181 1.48 2.86 4.57
CA VAL A 181 2.80 2.75 3.92
C VAL A 181 2.71 3.09 2.44
N GLY A 182 1.69 2.60 1.73
CA GLY A 182 1.43 2.95 0.33
C GLY A 182 1.21 4.45 0.12
N ARG A 183 0.50 5.10 1.04
CA ARG A 183 0.28 6.55 1.01
C ARG A 183 1.56 7.34 1.26
N CYS A 184 2.40 6.89 2.20
CA CYS A 184 3.72 7.45 2.43
C CYS A 184 4.63 7.30 1.21
N LEU A 185 4.63 6.12 0.57
CA LEU A 185 5.39 5.87 -0.66
C LEU A 185 4.96 6.81 -1.79
N SER A 186 3.65 7.02 -1.99
CA SER A 186 3.17 7.94 -3.03
C SER A 186 3.59 9.39 -2.80
N TYR A 187 3.76 9.79 -1.54
CA TYR A 187 4.07 11.17 -1.18
C TYR A 187 5.57 11.43 -1.13
N LEU A 188 6.33 10.50 -0.55
CA LEU A 188 7.75 10.65 -0.26
C LEU A 188 8.65 10.06 -1.37
N GLY A 189 8.12 9.16 -2.20
CA GLY A 189 8.87 8.51 -3.28
C GLY A 189 10.16 7.85 -2.78
N THR A 190 11.28 8.24 -3.39
CA THR A 190 12.60 7.68 -3.07
C THR A 190 13.10 7.99 -1.66
N ALA A 191 12.54 9.00 -0.98
CA ALA A 191 12.91 9.30 0.41
C ALA A 191 12.51 8.16 1.39
N MET A 192 11.61 7.27 0.98
CA MET A 192 11.24 6.06 1.73
C MET A 192 12.23 4.91 1.57
N ALA A 193 13.23 5.00 0.69
CA ALA A 193 14.14 3.89 0.40
C ALA A 193 14.77 3.26 1.67
N PRO A 194 15.35 4.04 2.62
CA PRO A 194 15.97 3.46 3.81
C PRO A 194 14.95 2.75 4.72
N ILE A 195 13.72 3.26 4.77
CA ILE A 195 12.64 2.70 5.58
C ILE A 195 12.14 1.39 4.96
N VAL A 196 11.93 1.36 3.64
CA VAL A 196 11.50 0.15 2.93
C VAL A 196 12.58 -0.93 3.03
N GLU A 197 13.85 -0.59 2.81
CA GLU A 197 14.96 -1.52 2.93
C GLU A 197 14.99 -2.19 4.31
N ALA A 198 14.83 -1.40 5.37
CA ALA A 198 14.86 -1.90 6.74
C ALA A 198 13.64 -2.74 7.14
N GLN A 199 12.48 -2.56 6.50
CA GLN A 199 11.21 -3.11 6.99
C GLN A 199 10.53 -4.10 6.03
N ILE A 200 10.85 -4.11 4.74
CA ILE A 200 10.11 -4.87 3.73
C ILE A 200 10.03 -6.37 4.07
N VAL A 201 11.13 -6.97 4.51
CA VAL A 201 11.18 -8.39 4.89
C VAL A 201 10.27 -8.66 6.07
N SER A 202 10.34 -7.85 7.13
CA SER A 202 9.48 -7.99 8.31
C SER A 202 8.00 -7.78 7.97
N ILE A 203 7.69 -6.86 7.06
CA ILE A 203 6.32 -6.64 6.57
C ILE A 203 5.80 -7.88 5.86
N ILE A 204 6.60 -8.44 4.94
CA ILE A 204 6.23 -9.64 4.18
C ILE A 204 6.01 -10.82 5.12
N GLN A 205 6.93 -11.06 6.06
CA GLN A 205 6.80 -12.11 7.07
C GLN A 205 5.51 -11.94 7.89
N ARG A 206 5.24 -10.72 8.37
CA ARG A 206 4.04 -10.45 9.16
C ARG A 206 2.74 -10.68 8.39
N VAL A 207 2.73 -10.35 7.09
CA VAL A 207 1.60 -10.66 6.20
C VAL A 207 1.36 -12.16 6.15
N PHE A 208 2.40 -12.96 5.91
CA PHE A 208 2.26 -14.42 5.81
C PHE A 208 1.90 -15.06 7.16
N ASP A 209 2.45 -14.57 8.27
CA ASP A 209 2.15 -15.06 9.62
C ASP A 209 0.66 -14.87 9.99
N LEU A 210 0.06 -13.77 9.53
CA LEU A 210 -1.34 -13.45 9.81
C LEU A 210 -2.31 -13.92 8.72
N MET A 211 -1.82 -14.36 7.56
CA MET A 211 -2.67 -14.76 6.46
C MET A 211 -3.48 -16.01 6.82
N PRO A 212 -4.83 -15.96 6.75
CA PRO A 212 -5.65 -17.14 7.00
C PRO A 212 -5.29 -18.28 6.04
N SER A 213 -5.24 -19.51 6.57
CA SER A 213 -4.91 -20.71 5.79
C SER A 213 -5.84 -20.87 4.59
N ALA A 214 -5.28 -21.37 3.49
CA ALA A 214 -6.07 -21.63 2.30
C ALA A 214 -7.17 -22.67 2.52
N ASP A 215 -6.93 -23.61 3.44
CA ASP A 215 -7.82 -24.72 3.77
C ASP A 215 -8.92 -24.36 4.77
N ALA A 216 -8.98 -23.10 5.24
CA ALA A 216 -10.10 -22.59 6.04
C ALA A 216 -11.35 -22.41 5.16
N HIS A 217 -11.85 -23.50 4.58
CA HIS A 217 -12.98 -23.54 3.66
C HIS A 217 -14.35 -23.48 4.35
N GLU A 218 -14.42 -23.21 5.66
CA GLU A 218 -15.67 -23.35 6.43
C GLU A 218 -16.25 -22.04 6.99
N ARG A 219 -15.54 -20.90 6.89
CA ARG A 219 -16.06 -19.59 7.36
C ARG A 219 -15.89 -18.52 6.30
N SER A 220 -17.01 -17.93 5.88
CA SER A 220 -17.06 -16.80 4.93
C SER A 220 -16.14 -15.64 5.35
N ASP A 221 -16.01 -15.43 6.66
CA ASP A 221 -15.24 -14.32 7.23
C ASP A 221 -13.73 -14.51 7.00
N ASP A 222 -13.19 -15.72 7.23
CA ASP A 222 -11.76 -16.03 7.02
C ASP A 222 -11.36 -15.85 5.54
N ALA A 223 -12.26 -16.23 4.61
CA ALA A 223 -12.04 -16.04 3.18
C ALA A 223 -12.03 -14.55 2.77
N GLN A 224 -12.91 -13.74 3.37
CA GLN A 224 -12.96 -12.31 3.14
C GLN A 224 -11.72 -11.61 3.70
N ASP A 225 -11.32 -11.92 4.94
CA ASP A 225 -10.15 -11.34 5.58
C ASP A 225 -8.86 -11.68 4.83
N ARG A 226 -8.74 -12.93 4.37
CA ARG A 226 -7.65 -13.34 3.49
C ARG A 226 -7.60 -12.52 2.21
N LEU A 227 -8.75 -12.31 1.55
CA LEU A 227 -8.80 -11.52 0.31
C LEU A 227 -8.42 -10.05 0.56
N LEU A 228 -8.90 -9.46 1.66
CA LEU A 228 -8.53 -8.10 2.04
C LEU A 228 -7.02 -7.97 2.28
N LEU A 229 -6.43 -8.92 3.00
CA LEU A 229 -5.00 -8.93 3.26
C LEU A 229 -4.18 -9.19 1.99
N GLN A 230 -4.64 -10.08 1.09
CA GLN A 230 -4.02 -10.29 -0.22
C GLN A 230 -4.03 -9.00 -1.06
N LYS A 231 -5.16 -8.29 -1.11
CA LYS A 231 -5.24 -6.99 -1.81
C LYS A 231 -4.25 -5.98 -1.25
N ALA A 232 -4.15 -5.89 0.06
CA ALA A 232 -3.21 -5.01 0.72
C ALA A 232 -1.74 -5.40 0.43
N TYR A 233 -1.42 -6.69 0.48
CA TYR A 233 -0.09 -7.23 0.18
C TYR A 233 0.34 -6.95 -1.26
N PHE A 234 -0.45 -7.34 -2.25
CA PHE A 234 -0.08 -7.14 -3.66
C PHE A 234 -0.08 -5.66 -4.04
N GLY A 235 -0.93 -4.84 -3.41
CA GLY A 235 -0.84 -3.38 -3.50
C GLY A 235 0.49 -2.85 -2.97
N PHE A 236 0.90 -3.27 -1.76
CA PHE A 236 2.16 -2.88 -1.16
C PHE A 236 3.38 -3.27 -2.01
N ILE A 237 3.46 -4.52 -2.45
CA ILE A 237 4.57 -4.97 -3.32
C ILE A 237 4.58 -4.20 -4.64
N GLY A 238 3.40 -3.88 -5.21
CA GLY A 238 3.31 -3.06 -6.43
C GLY A 238 3.74 -1.61 -6.25
N TYR A 239 3.57 -1.03 -5.06
CA TYR A 239 4.01 0.34 -4.78
C TYR A 239 5.54 0.49 -4.81
N VAL A 240 6.28 -0.54 -4.43
CA VAL A 240 7.76 -0.49 -4.38
C VAL A 240 8.35 -0.12 -5.75
N PRO A 241 8.15 -0.89 -6.84
CA PRO A 241 8.67 -0.50 -8.14
C PRO A 241 7.91 0.69 -8.75
N LEU A 242 6.61 0.88 -8.45
CA LEU A 242 5.84 2.02 -8.95
C LEU A 242 6.46 3.38 -8.55
N TYR A 243 6.95 3.50 -7.31
CA TYR A 243 7.52 4.74 -6.79
C TYR A 243 9.06 4.78 -6.83
N GLY A 244 9.65 3.98 -7.73
CA GLY A 244 11.09 4.03 -8.02
C GLY A 244 11.99 3.39 -6.97
N LEU A 245 11.47 2.44 -6.20
CA LEU A 245 12.23 1.71 -5.17
C LEU A 245 12.58 0.28 -5.60
N ALA A 246 12.51 -0.04 -6.89
CA ALA A 246 12.89 -1.38 -7.39
C ALA A 246 14.33 -1.77 -7.01
N GLY A 247 15.25 -0.80 -6.94
CA GLY A 247 16.63 -1.02 -6.51
C GLY A 247 16.79 -1.45 -5.05
N VAL A 248 15.83 -1.11 -4.18
CA VAL A 248 15.85 -1.56 -2.77
C VAL A 248 15.77 -3.07 -2.66
N LEU A 249 15.10 -3.73 -3.60
CA LEU A 249 14.99 -5.20 -3.61
C LEU A 249 16.30 -5.91 -3.98
N LEU A 250 17.28 -5.16 -4.48
CA LEU A 250 18.59 -5.67 -4.90
C LEU A 250 19.66 -5.47 -3.82
N THR A 251 19.34 -4.83 -2.69
CA THR A 251 20.32 -4.64 -1.61
C THR A 251 20.54 -5.95 -0.85
N ASP A 252 21.72 -6.12 -0.26
CA ASP A 252 22.15 -7.37 0.40
C ASP A 252 21.16 -7.85 1.47
N GLY A 253 20.45 -6.93 2.13
CA GLY A 253 19.46 -7.25 3.17
C GLY A 253 18.15 -7.82 2.64
N VAL A 254 17.79 -7.52 1.37
CA VAL A 254 16.48 -7.87 0.77
C VAL A 254 16.62 -8.88 -0.36
N ALA A 255 17.72 -8.84 -1.11
CA ALA A 255 17.98 -9.69 -2.27
C ALA A 255 17.77 -11.21 -2.01
N PRO A 256 18.10 -11.78 -0.83
CA PRO A 256 17.82 -13.19 -0.54
C PRO A 256 16.35 -13.58 -0.62
N TYR A 257 15.43 -12.62 -0.45
CA TYR A 257 13.98 -12.83 -0.46
C TYR A 257 13.33 -12.48 -1.81
N LEU A 258 14.09 -11.88 -2.73
CA LEU A 258 13.55 -11.35 -3.99
C LEU A 258 12.88 -12.46 -4.83
N GLN A 259 13.51 -13.63 -4.93
CA GLN A 259 12.95 -14.73 -5.70
C GLN A 259 11.57 -15.14 -5.17
N GLU A 260 11.42 -15.29 -3.86
CA GLU A 260 10.14 -15.63 -3.23
C GLU A 260 9.08 -14.54 -3.48
N VAL A 261 9.45 -13.26 -3.39
CA VAL A 261 8.55 -12.14 -3.70
C VAL A 261 8.09 -12.16 -5.16
N LEU A 262 9.00 -12.44 -6.10
CA LEU A 262 8.63 -12.54 -7.52
C LEU A 262 7.72 -13.74 -7.77
N GLU A 263 7.99 -14.87 -7.12
CA GLU A 263 7.16 -16.07 -7.20
C GLU A 263 5.76 -15.86 -6.61
N THR A 264 5.62 -15.10 -5.52
CA THR A 264 4.30 -14.81 -4.92
C THR A 264 3.48 -13.92 -5.85
N VAL A 265 4.08 -12.94 -6.52
CA VAL A 265 3.41 -12.07 -7.50
C VAL A 265 2.97 -12.87 -8.74
N ALA A 266 3.85 -13.69 -9.32
CA ALA A 266 3.52 -14.52 -10.48
C ALA A 266 2.41 -15.54 -10.14
N THR A 267 2.51 -16.18 -8.98
CA THR A 267 1.49 -17.12 -8.50
C THR A 267 0.16 -16.39 -8.27
N GLY A 268 0.19 -15.22 -7.63
CA GLY A 268 -1.00 -14.41 -7.36
C GLY A 268 -1.73 -13.94 -8.62
N ALA A 269 -1.01 -13.73 -9.72
CA ALA A 269 -1.59 -13.39 -11.03
C ALA A 269 -2.48 -14.50 -11.61
N VAL A 270 -2.29 -15.75 -11.16
CA VAL A 270 -3.01 -16.92 -11.66
C VAL A 270 -3.98 -17.47 -10.60
N THR A 271 -3.52 -17.68 -9.37
CA THR A 271 -4.23 -18.52 -8.40
C THR A 271 -5.26 -17.77 -7.55
N VAL A 272 -5.13 -16.45 -7.38
CA VAL A 272 -6.07 -15.68 -6.55
C VAL A 272 -7.36 -15.42 -7.35
N PRO A 273 -8.54 -15.87 -6.90
CA PRO A 273 -9.80 -15.73 -7.64
C PRO A 273 -10.42 -14.33 -7.50
N ASP A 274 -9.61 -13.28 -7.64
CA ASP A 274 -10.04 -11.88 -7.63
C ASP A 274 -9.32 -11.12 -8.75
N ALA A 275 -10.11 -10.55 -9.66
CA ALA A 275 -9.58 -9.86 -10.84
C ALA A 275 -8.74 -8.62 -10.49
N SER A 276 -9.04 -7.92 -9.38
CA SER A 276 -8.27 -6.75 -8.97
C SER A 276 -6.86 -7.14 -8.48
N VAL A 277 -6.75 -8.26 -7.77
CA VAL A 277 -5.45 -8.82 -7.36
C VAL A 277 -4.65 -9.28 -8.58
N ARG A 278 -5.25 -10.08 -9.47
CA ARG A 278 -4.56 -10.54 -10.69
C ARG A 278 -4.04 -9.38 -11.54
N LYS A 279 -4.87 -8.35 -11.70
CA LYS A 279 -4.49 -7.11 -12.39
C LYS A 279 -3.30 -6.44 -11.71
N ALA A 280 -3.34 -6.27 -10.39
CA ALA A 280 -2.25 -5.68 -9.63
C ALA A 280 -0.95 -6.46 -9.82
N CYS A 281 -0.99 -7.80 -9.80
CA CYS A 281 0.19 -8.63 -10.05
C CYS A 281 0.81 -8.39 -11.45
N PHE A 282 0.01 -8.34 -12.52
CA PHE A 282 0.54 -8.04 -13.85
C PHE A 282 1.13 -6.63 -13.95
N VAL A 283 0.49 -5.65 -13.32
CA VAL A 283 1.03 -4.28 -13.23
C VAL A 283 2.38 -4.27 -12.52
N THR A 284 2.51 -4.98 -11.41
CA THR A 284 3.76 -5.12 -10.64
C THR A 284 4.85 -5.81 -11.46
N LEU A 285 4.55 -6.93 -12.12
CA LEU A 285 5.49 -7.63 -13.01
C LEU A 285 5.97 -6.72 -14.14
N ARG A 286 5.06 -5.91 -14.71
CA ARG A 286 5.40 -4.94 -15.76
C ARG A 286 6.33 -3.86 -15.24
N TYR A 287 6.10 -3.32 -14.04
CA TYR A 287 7.03 -2.36 -13.45
C TYR A 287 8.41 -2.98 -13.22
N PHE A 288 8.50 -4.18 -12.65
CA PHE A 288 9.80 -4.85 -12.51
C PHE A 288 10.51 -5.05 -13.86
N ALA A 289 9.77 -5.48 -14.90
CA ALA A 289 10.35 -5.63 -16.24
C ALA A 289 10.83 -4.29 -16.81
N ASP A 290 10.12 -3.20 -16.57
CA ASP A 290 10.50 -1.87 -17.04
C ASP A 290 11.77 -1.35 -16.34
N TRP A 291 11.91 -1.59 -15.04
CA TRP A 291 13.09 -1.23 -14.25
C TRP A 291 14.33 -2.07 -14.59
N TRP A 292 14.15 -3.38 -14.73
CA TRP A 292 15.28 -4.30 -14.74
C TRP A 292 15.71 -4.75 -16.13
N LEU A 293 14.83 -4.66 -17.13
CA LEU A 293 15.22 -4.96 -18.51
C LEU A 293 15.78 -3.69 -19.17
N PRO A 294 16.95 -3.80 -19.84
CA PRO A 294 17.50 -2.66 -20.55
C PRO A 294 16.51 -2.19 -21.64
N PRO A 295 16.46 -0.88 -21.93
CA PRO A 295 15.59 -0.35 -22.96
C PRO A 295 15.83 -1.04 -24.30
N GLY A 296 14.75 -1.39 -25.00
CA GLY A 296 14.81 -1.97 -26.34
C GLY A 296 15.37 -0.96 -27.34
N LYS A 297 15.84 -1.41 -28.51
CA LYS A 297 16.42 -0.55 -29.56
C LYS A 297 15.42 0.39 -30.27
N ALA A 298 14.25 0.66 -29.70
CA ALA A 298 13.23 1.52 -30.29
C ALA A 298 12.84 2.69 -29.36
N GLY A 299 13.49 3.84 -29.57
CA GLY A 299 12.81 5.10 -29.84
C GLY A 299 11.97 5.83 -28.78
N ASP A 300 11.73 5.33 -27.57
CA ASP A 300 11.00 6.09 -26.54
C ASP A 300 11.92 6.53 -25.40
N ALA A 301 12.55 7.68 -25.63
CA ALA A 301 13.18 8.48 -24.59
C ALA A 301 12.09 9.22 -23.80
N THR A 302 11.52 8.57 -22.79
CA THR A 302 11.04 9.27 -21.59
C THR A 302 11.98 8.88 -20.45
N ALA A 303 13.19 9.40 -20.53
CA ALA A 303 14.17 9.34 -19.45
C ALA A 303 13.70 10.29 -18.35
N ASP A 304 12.82 9.80 -17.49
CA ASP A 304 12.88 10.22 -16.10
C ASP A 304 13.98 9.40 -15.44
N VAL A 305 14.77 10.03 -14.58
CA VAL A 305 16.02 9.48 -14.05
C VAL A 305 15.73 8.23 -13.24
N SER A 306 15.86 7.06 -13.87
CA SER A 306 15.92 5.77 -13.18
C SER A 306 17.14 5.79 -12.26
N VAL A 307 16.92 5.83 -10.95
CA VAL A 307 17.98 5.77 -9.92
C VAL A 307 18.68 4.40 -9.93
N THR A 308 18.08 3.38 -10.53
CA THR A 308 18.63 2.03 -10.63
C THR A 308 19.00 1.70 -12.08
N PRO A 309 20.27 1.39 -12.41
CA PRO A 309 20.61 0.89 -13.73
C PRO A 309 19.91 -0.45 -14.01
N PRO A 310 19.67 -0.82 -15.27
CA PRO A 310 19.17 -2.14 -15.64
C PRO A 310 20.01 -3.26 -15.03
N LEU A 311 19.43 -4.44 -14.84
CA LEU A 311 20.18 -5.59 -14.35
C LEU A 311 21.24 -6.02 -15.36
N GLU A 312 22.37 -6.51 -14.86
CA GLU A 312 23.48 -7.02 -15.66
C GLU A 312 23.97 -8.38 -15.12
N GLY A 313 24.76 -9.09 -15.94
CA GLY A 313 25.43 -10.33 -15.55
C GLY A 313 24.48 -11.43 -15.04
N ASP A 314 24.89 -12.08 -13.94
CA ASP A 314 24.18 -13.22 -13.37
C ASP A 314 22.80 -12.85 -12.80
N THR A 315 22.65 -11.63 -12.25
CA THR A 315 21.36 -11.15 -11.73
C THR A 315 20.34 -10.96 -12.84
N LEU A 316 20.76 -10.43 -14.00
CA LEU A 316 19.91 -10.37 -15.19
C LEU A 316 19.54 -11.79 -15.67
N ALA A 317 20.49 -12.71 -15.70
CA ALA A 317 20.23 -14.10 -16.12
C ALA A 317 19.19 -14.78 -15.21
N ALA A 318 19.31 -14.61 -13.89
CA ALA A 318 18.33 -15.13 -12.93
C ALA A 318 16.94 -14.50 -13.11
N TYR A 319 16.88 -13.18 -13.33
CA TYR A 319 15.61 -12.50 -13.60
C TYR A 319 14.98 -12.97 -14.92
N LEU A 320 15.76 -13.15 -15.98
CA LEU A 320 15.27 -13.71 -17.24
C LEU A 320 14.74 -15.13 -17.06
N ALA A 321 15.42 -15.99 -16.30
CA ALA A 321 14.90 -17.32 -15.96
C ALA A 321 13.52 -17.23 -15.30
N PHE A 322 13.35 -16.35 -14.30
CA PHE A 322 12.05 -16.08 -13.70
C PHE A 322 10.99 -15.60 -14.73
N VAL A 323 11.37 -14.68 -15.63
CA VAL A 323 10.47 -14.17 -16.66
C VAL A 323 9.97 -15.32 -17.55
N PHE A 324 10.85 -16.17 -18.04
CA PHE A 324 10.49 -17.26 -18.95
C PHE A 324 9.76 -18.41 -18.24
N GLU A 325 10.16 -18.75 -17.02
CA GLU A 325 9.62 -19.90 -16.29
C GLU A 325 8.35 -19.60 -15.50
N ARG A 326 8.12 -18.35 -15.10
CA ARG A 326 7.01 -17.96 -14.20
C ARG A 326 6.15 -16.83 -14.76
N ALA A 327 6.74 -15.71 -15.17
CA ALA A 327 5.95 -14.55 -15.59
C ALA A 327 5.27 -14.76 -16.96
N ALA A 328 5.97 -15.32 -17.93
CA ALA A 328 5.45 -15.57 -19.27
C ALA A 328 4.32 -16.62 -19.27
N PRO A 329 4.43 -17.76 -18.55
CA PRO A 329 3.31 -18.68 -18.40
C PRO A 329 2.09 -18.04 -17.73
N ALA A 330 2.30 -17.24 -16.67
CA ALA A 330 1.21 -16.59 -15.95
C ALA A 330 0.31 -15.73 -16.86
N ILE A 331 0.89 -15.07 -17.89
CA ILE A 331 0.15 -14.29 -18.90
C ILE A 331 -0.96 -15.11 -19.54
N PHE A 332 -0.77 -16.41 -19.77
CA PHE A 332 -1.76 -17.27 -20.44
C PHE A 332 -2.55 -18.10 -19.43
N GLU A 333 -1.88 -18.66 -18.42
CA GLU A 333 -2.49 -19.53 -17.41
C GLU A 333 -3.61 -18.82 -16.63
N THR A 334 -3.50 -17.51 -16.40
CA THR A 334 -4.54 -16.73 -15.73
C THR A 334 -5.91 -16.82 -16.42
N ALA A 335 -5.91 -16.85 -17.77
CA ALA A 335 -7.11 -16.97 -18.57
C ALA A 335 -7.57 -18.42 -18.73
N LEU A 336 -6.82 -19.39 -18.19
CA LEU A 336 -7.15 -20.81 -18.21
C LEU A 336 -7.64 -21.30 -16.83
N THR A 337 -7.84 -20.41 -15.86
CA THR A 337 -8.48 -20.81 -14.60
C THR A 337 -10.01 -20.89 -14.75
N PRO A 338 -10.68 -21.78 -14.01
CA PRO A 338 -12.14 -21.94 -14.10
C PRO A 338 -12.93 -20.66 -13.76
N GLU A 339 -12.41 -19.85 -12.84
CA GLU A 339 -13.06 -18.63 -12.33
C GLU A 339 -12.92 -17.44 -13.30
N PHE A 340 -12.01 -17.53 -14.28
CA PHE A 340 -11.76 -16.45 -15.23
C PHE A 340 -12.80 -16.47 -16.35
N SER A 341 -13.39 -15.30 -16.63
CA SER A 341 -14.39 -15.12 -17.69
C SER A 341 -13.89 -14.11 -18.73
N LEU A 342 -13.79 -14.49 -20.01
CA LEU A 342 -13.38 -13.56 -21.07
C LEU A 342 -14.46 -12.52 -21.42
N THR A 343 -15.66 -12.64 -20.83
CA THR A 343 -16.77 -11.69 -21.03
C THR A 343 -16.94 -10.71 -19.87
N ASP A 344 -16.36 -11.01 -18.71
CA ASP A 344 -16.41 -10.13 -17.54
C ASP A 344 -15.49 -8.92 -17.71
N ALA A 345 -15.99 -7.73 -17.39
CA ALA A 345 -15.26 -6.48 -17.58
C ALA A 345 -13.99 -6.38 -16.70
N GLN A 346 -14.01 -6.95 -15.49
CA GLN A 346 -12.84 -6.93 -14.60
C GLN A 346 -11.75 -7.88 -15.14
N CYS A 347 -12.14 -9.07 -15.59
CA CYS A 347 -11.24 -10.04 -16.24
C CYS A 347 -10.65 -9.47 -17.55
N VAL A 348 -11.43 -8.75 -18.35
CA VAL A 348 -10.92 -8.03 -19.54
C VAL A 348 -9.88 -6.96 -19.13
N GLY A 349 -10.03 -6.35 -17.96
CA GLY A 349 -9.01 -5.49 -17.34
C GLY A 349 -7.70 -6.24 -17.06
N VAL A 350 -7.77 -7.47 -16.54
CA VAL A 350 -6.61 -8.35 -16.32
C VAL A 350 -5.92 -8.68 -17.65
N VAL A 351 -6.69 -9.07 -18.68
CA VAL A 351 -6.14 -9.34 -20.03
C VAL A 351 -5.40 -8.13 -20.58
N THR A 352 -5.91 -6.93 -20.34
CA THR A 352 -5.28 -5.69 -20.80
C THR A 352 -3.88 -5.53 -20.21
N GLU A 353 -3.71 -5.76 -18.90
CA GLU A 353 -2.40 -5.67 -18.24
C GLU A 353 -1.48 -6.85 -18.60
N ALA A 354 -2.02 -8.06 -18.77
CA ALA A 354 -1.25 -9.21 -19.24
C ALA A 354 -0.69 -8.99 -20.66
N CYS A 355 -1.49 -8.42 -21.57
CA CYS A 355 -1.05 -8.01 -22.90
C CYS A 355 -0.01 -6.88 -22.83
N ALA A 356 -0.15 -5.94 -21.91
CA ALA A 356 0.82 -4.86 -21.72
C ALA A 356 2.18 -5.38 -21.24
N LEU A 357 2.18 -6.34 -20.30
CA LEU A 357 3.39 -7.06 -19.90
C LEU A 357 4.01 -7.81 -21.08
N GLN A 358 3.20 -8.56 -21.84
CA GLN A 358 3.68 -9.30 -23.01
C GLN A 358 4.32 -8.37 -24.06
N ALA A 359 3.68 -7.24 -24.36
CA ALA A 359 4.19 -6.26 -25.31
C ALA A 359 5.52 -5.66 -24.84
N LEU A 360 5.62 -5.32 -23.55
CA LEU A 360 6.86 -4.84 -22.95
C LEU A 360 7.97 -5.90 -23.09
N LEU A 361 7.73 -7.14 -22.68
CA LEU A 361 8.71 -8.22 -22.77
C LEU A 361 9.17 -8.46 -24.21
N ALA A 362 8.25 -8.54 -25.17
CA ALA A 362 8.59 -8.65 -26.59
C ALA A 362 9.43 -7.47 -27.08
N SER A 363 9.07 -6.23 -26.73
CA SER A 363 9.81 -5.03 -27.15
C SER A 363 11.23 -4.93 -26.58
N ARG A 364 11.48 -5.54 -25.41
CA ARG A 364 12.76 -5.45 -24.69
C ARG A 364 13.68 -6.63 -24.96
N LEU A 365 13.13 -7.79 -25.28
CA LEU A 365 13.87 -9.05 -25.40
C LEU A 365 14.03 -9.52 -26.85
N ASP A 366 13.10 -9.20 -27.75
CA ASP A 366 13.21 -9.61 -29.16
C ASP A 366 14.15 -8.66 -29.93
N GLY A 367 14.94 -9.21 -30.86
CA GLY A 367 15.67 -8.38 -31.84
C GLY A 367 17.20 -8.44 -31.82
N GLY A 368 17.79 -9.49 -31.24
CA GLY A 368 19.13 -9.95 -31.64
C GLY A 368 20.34 -9.42 -30.85
N ASP A 369 20.25 -9.40 -29.51
CA ASP A 369 21.39 -9.10 -28.62
C ASP A 369 21.96 -10.35 -27.92
N GLY A 370 21.72 -11.55 -28.47
CA GLY A 370 22.15 -12.83 -27.87
C GLY A 370 21.32 -13.30 -26.66
N ARG A 371 20.33 -12.51 -26.24
CA ARG A 371 19.31 -12.89 -25.26
C ARG A 371 18.24 -13.80 -25.92
N PRO A 372 17.54 -14.66 -25.15
CA PRO A 372 16.48 -15.49 -25.69
C PRO A 372 15.34 -14.62 -26.22
N ASP A 373 14.90 -14.87 -27.46
CA ASP A 373 13.74 -14.18 -28.03
C ASP A 373 12.47 -14.60 -27.29
N PHE A 374 11.77 -13.62 -26.73
CA PHE A 374 10.56 -13.82 -25.94
C PHE A 374 9.45 -14.45 -26.76
N LEU A 375 9.16 -13.89 -27.95
CA LEU A 375 8.11 -14.44 -28.81
C LEU A 375 8.46 -15.82 -29.37
N ALA A 376 9.74 -16.11 -29.60
CA ALA A 376 10.16 -17.43 -30.06
C ALA A 376 9.87 -18.50 -29.00
N HIS A 377 10.16 -18.23 -27.73
CA HIS A 377 9.82 -19.13 -26.62
C HIS A 377 8.31 -19.28 -26.44
N VAL A 378 7.55 -18.17 -26.51
CA VAL A 378 6.08 -18.21 -26.38
C VAL A 378 5.47 -19.10 -27.47
N VAL A 379 5.89 -18.93 -28.73
CA VAL A 379 5.34 -19.69 -29.87
C VAL A 379 5.86 -21.12 -29.93
N GLY A 380 7.15 -21.33 -29.66
CA GLY A 380 7.82 -22.62 -29.85
C GLY A 380 7.65 -23.60 -28.70
N GLU A 381 7.44 -23.11 -27.47
CA GLU A 381 7.41 -23.94 -26.27
C GLU A 381 6.13 -23.74 -25.45
N LEU A 382 5.82 -22.49 -25.09
CA LEU A 382 4.77 -22.21 -24.13
C LEU A 382 3.36 -22.51 -24.66
N LEU A 383 2.98 -21.93 -25.80
CA LEU A 383 1.66 -22.14 -26.38
C LEU A 383 1.40 -23.60 -26.77
N PRO A 384 2.35 -24.33 -27.40
CA PRO A 384 2.21 -25.76 -27.64
C PRO A 384 2.01 -26.57 -26.35
N ARG A 385 2.73 -26.22 -25.25
CA ARG A 385 2.55 -26.86 -23.94
C ARG A 385 1.15 -26.64 -23.36
N LEU A 386 0.53 -25.50 -23.66
CA LEU A 386 -0.86 -25.19 -23.28
C LEU A 386 -1.91 -25.80 -24.23
N GLY A 387 -1.49 -26.51 -25.27
CA GLY A 387 -2.38 -27.18 -26.22
C GLY A 387 -2.74 -26.35 -27.46
N ALA A 388 -2.07 -25.22 -27.72
CA ALA A 388 -2.27 -24.47 -28.96
C ALA A 388 -1.72 -25.25 -30.17
N PRO A 389 -2.48 -25.38 -31.27
CA PRO A 389 -1.95 -25.88 -32.53
C PRO A 389 -0.78 -25.02 -33.04
N PRO A 390 0.23 -25.60 -33.71
CA PRO A 390 1.40 -24.83 -34.19
C PRO A 390 1.05 -23.65 -35.09
N GLU A 391 0.03 -23.78 -35.95
CA GLU A 391 -0.45 -22.70 -36.81
C GLU A 391 -1.08 -21.54 -36.03
N GLU A 392 -1.83 -21.85 -34.97
CA GLU A 392 -2.44 -20.82 -34.13
C GLU A 392 -1.40 -20.11 -33.26
N ALA A 393 -0.43 -20.85 -32.72
CA ALA A 393 0.69 -20.28 -32.00
C ALA A 393 1.51 -19.33 -32.89
N ALA A 394 1.83 -19.75 -34.12
CA ALA A 394 2.54 -18.92 -35.10
C ALA A 394 1.73 -17.65 -35.46
N ARG A 395 0.44 -17.81 -35.78
CA ARG A 395 -0.46 -16.69 -36.08
C ARG A 395 -0.53 -15.69 -34.92
N TYR A 396 -0.60 -16.18 -33.68
CA TYR A 396 -0.60 -15.32 -32.50
C TYR A 396 0.71 -14.54 -32.38
N GLY A 397 1.85 -15.21 -32.47
CA GLY A 397 3.17 -14.56 -32.40
C GLY A 397 3.36 -13.48 -33.47
N ASP A 398 2.95 -13.75 -34.72
CA ASP A 398 2.99 -12.78 -35.80
C ASP A 398 2.06 -11.59 -35.56
N GLY A 399 0.86 -11.84 -35.02
CA GLY A 399 -0.08 -10.80 -34.62
C GLY A 399 0.48 -9.90 -33.51
N VAL A 400 1.16 -10.47 -32.51
CA VAL A 400 1.81 -9.70 -31.46
C VAL A 400 2.92 -8.82 -32.04
N ARG A 401 3.79 -9.38 -32.88
CA ARG A 401 4.89 -8.65 -33.52
C ARG A 401 4.38 -7.49 -34.39
N ALA A 402 3.31 -7.71 -35.15
CA ALA A 402 2.73 -6.68 -36.02
C ALA A 402 2.03 -5.55 -35.25
N HIS A 403 1.65 -5.78 -34.00
CA HIS A 403 0.75 -4.90 -33.25
C HIS A 403 1.28 -4.50 -31.85
N LEU A 404 2.60 -4.56 -31.62
CA LEU A 404 3.22 -4.15 -30.34
C LEU A 404 2.77 -2.76 -29.85
N GLY A 405 2.57 -1.81 -30.77
CA GLY A 405 2.08 -0.45 -30.46
C GLY A 405 0.55 -0.30 -30.36
N SER A 406 -0.22 -1.39 -30.46
CA SER A 406 -1.68 -1.36 -30.54
C SER A 406 -2.32 -2.27 -29.48
N PRO A 407 -2.53 -1.74 -28.25
CA PRO A 407 -3.12 -2.51 -27.14
C PRO A 407 -4.47 -3.14 -27.49
N ARG A 408 -5.26 -2.47 -28.34
CA ARG A 408 -6.56 -2.96 -28.79
C ARG A 408 -6.43 -4.23 -29.63
N GLN A 409 -5.47 -4.29 -30.55
CA GLN A 409 -5.26 -5.44 -31.43
C GLN A 409 -4.62 -6.59 -30.66
N LEU A 410 -3.65 -6.31 -29.79
CA LEU A 410 -3.05 -7.32 -28.92
C LEU A 410 -4.11 -8.01 -28.05
N LYS A 411 -4.98 -7.22 -27.42
CA LYS A 411 -6.08 -7.75 -26.62
C LYS A 411 -7.04 -8.61 -27.44
N ALA A 412 -7.41 -8.17 -28.65
CA ALA A 412 -8.29 -8.95 -29.51
C ALA A 412 -7.66 -10.31 -29.90
N GLY A 413 -6.38 -10.31 -30.29
CA GLY A 413 -5.64 -11.53 -30.60
C GLY A 413 -5.51 -12.47 -29.40
N TYR A 414 -5.24 -11.91 -28.21
CA TYR A 414 -5.16 -12.68 -26.96
C TYR A 414 -6.50 -13.33 -26.62
N ILE A 415 -7.61 -12.59 -26.70
CA ILE A 415 -8.95 -13.14 -26.38
C ILE A 415 -9.30 -14.30 -27.32
N GLU A 416 -9.01 -14.19 -28.61
CA GLU A 416 -9.27 -15.27 -29.56
C GLU A 416 -8.40 -16.51 -29.28
N LEU A 417 -7.11 -16.31 -28.96
CA LEU A 417 -6.24 -17.42 -28.52
C LEU A 417 -6.77 -18.07 -27.23
N ALA A 418 -7.12 -17.26 -26.23
CA ALA A 418 -7.60 -17.74 -24.94
C ALA A 418 -8.89 -18.56 -25.09
N LYS A 419 -9.83 -18.15 -25.96
CA LYS A 419 -11.03 -18.95 -26.27
C LYS A 419 -10.67 -20.32 -26.85
N GLY A 420 -9.71 -20.37 -27.78
CA GLY A 420 -9.24 -21.63 -28.36
C GLY A 420 -8.64 -22.57 -27.31
N LEU A 421 -7.73 -22.04 -26.49
CA LEU A 421 -7.09 -22.78 -25.40
C LEU A 421 -8.11 -23.26 -24.34
N ARG A 422 -9.07 -22.42 -23.96
CA ARG A 422 -10.15 -22.80 -23.03
C ARG A 422 -11.02 -23.92 -23.61
N GLY A 423 -11.31 -23.88 -24.92
CA GLY A 423 -12.00 -24.96 -25.62
C GLY A 423 -11.27 -26.30 -25.55
N VAL A 424 -9.94 -26.31 -25.71
CA VAL A 424 -9.10 -27.51 -25.54
C VAL A 424 -9.11 -28.01 -24.09
N ALA A 425 -9.13 -27.09 -23.12
CA ALA A 425 -9.19 -27.40 -21.70
C ALA A 425 -10.60 -27.77 -21.18
N GLY A 426 -11.64 -27.71 -22.01
CA GLY A 426 -13.03 -27.97 -21.60
C GLY A 426 -13.64 -26.88 -20.72
N LEU A 427 -13.09 -25.66 -20.77
CA LEU A 427 -13.56 -24.50 -20.01
C LEU A 427 -14.52 -23.63 -20.84
N PRO A 428 -15.51 -22.97 -20.22
CA PRO A 428 -16.39 -22.04 -20.92
C PRO A 428 -15.58 -20.83 -21.41
N PRO A 429 -15.94 -20.21 -22.55
CA PRO A 429 -15.22 -19.08 -23.12
C PRO A 429 -15.11 -17.89 -22.15
#